data_AF-A0A2H3NWX9-F1
#
_entry.id   AF-A0A2H3NWX9-F1
#
_cell.length_a   1.000
_cell.length_b   1.000
_cell.length_c   1.000
_cell.angle_alpha   90.00
_cell.angle_beta   90.00
_cell.angle_gamma   90.00
#
_symmetry.space_group_name_H-M   'P 1'
#
loop_
_entity.id
_entity.type
_entity.pdbx_description
1 polymer ?
#
loop_
_entity_poly.entity_id
_entity_poly.type
_entity_poly.pdbx_seq_one_letter_code
_entity_poly.pdbx_strand_id
1 'polypeptide(L)'
;MPEACASAPFRVVSIPLNREAIVTFLTPPVATPQGAAVRIVAPRPTVEAEAAWAERLRSEPTVLSLISRDVPAGYVRPTTTDRLVPTEFLEEDPAYLTRNMGGWSPVWFGVMQGPVASTAADPLLRHAEVLSEYGPHIQHFGANPVQVRTRLPRELGTDAVEDVAAGIVRLHDWRAQHDATGSVAGMTAYAEALYAEITTSGPLTKSSGDAPPVPRAVLIDELLGQMARIETRRRASVANGNSNEAEALADWQQRVEADTGLVLILKGEYIMGRHRCSTVLIAPKLDLVAKQPGPEPFHEIELGAATHNGRAENRPGLTRDGALVTAAGRLRLILEEGLVEPLNRLFGHDVQLVSSLGFIQEPYVDGPTLKEYVLADPDRLTPAIYELVLFHQLVCEHVGVENGDWHADNFMVDPDRAHPLDNDAPGLIHIDWGAARPLPDEERTPDAVEARMHQVKNIAYSYEDEAVATRSRMLHDNLVSDPARMKRLHRAARAFAAEFDASFA
;
A
#
# COMPACT_ATOMS: atom_id res chain seq x y z
N MET A 1 28.00 -10.64 11.40
CA MET A 1 27.96 -10.32 9.96
C MET A 1 29.33 -9.86 9.51
N PRO A 2 29.79 -10.18 8.29
CA PRO A 2 31.09 -9.69 7.82
C PRO A 2 31.07 -8.17 7.70
N GLU A 3 32.11 -7.49 8.20
CA GLU A 3 32.30 -6.03 8.12
C GLU A 3 32.18 -5.48 6.68
N ALA A 4 32.47 -6.32 5.68
CA ALA A 4 32.38 -5.99 4.26
C ALA A 4 30.97 -5.63 3.75
N CYS A 5 29.89 -6.08 4.40
CA CYS A 5 28.52 -5.72 3.99
C CYS A 5 28.15 -4.30 4.44
N ALA A 6 28.60 -3.87 5.62
CA ALA A 6 28.26 -2.57 6.19
C ALA A 6 29.00 -1.40 5.51
N SER A 7 30.15 -1.67 4.87
CA SER A 7 30.96 -0.67 4.16
C SER A 7 30.63 -0.54 2.68
N ALA A 8 29.81 -1.45 2.10
CA ALA A 8 29.34 -1.33 0.73
C ALA A 8 28.36 -0.14 0.58
N PRO A 9 28.29 0.53 -0.56
CA PRO A 9 27.29 1.58 -0.79
C PRO A 9 25.90 0.96 -1.01
N PHE A 10 24.87 1.75 -0.74
CA PHE A 10 23.49 1.37 -1.04
C PHE A 10 23.22 1.55 -2.54
N ARG A 11 22.43 0.65 -3.13
CA ARG A 11 22.16 0.65 -4.56
C ARG A 11 20.68 0.45 -4.82
N VAL A 12 20.17 1.10 -5.86
CA VAL A 12 18.89 0.72 -6.46
C VAL A 12 19.16 -0.44 -7.40
N VAL A 13 18.51 -1.57 -7.13
CA VAL A 13 18.76 -2.84 -7.79
C VAL A 13 17.48 -3.41 -8.36
N SER A 14 17.58 -3.93 -9.58
CA SER A 14 16.53 -4.71 -10.26
C SER A 14 17.02 -6.13 -10.48
N ILE A 15 16.22 -7.14 -10.15
CA ILE A 15 16.55 -8.56 -10.34
C ILE A 15 15.38 -9.24 -11.05
N PRO A 16 15.55 -9.74 -12.29
CA PRO A 16 14.53 -10.51 -12.98
C PRO A 16 14.41 -11.89 -12.34
N LEU A 17 13.28 -12.19 -11.71
CA LEU A 17 13.12 -13.40 -10.88
C LEU A 17 12.74 -14.65 -11.68
N ASN A 18 12.33 -14.48 -12.93
CA ASN A 18 11.92 -15.54 -13.85
C ASN A 18 13.09 -16.34 -14.45
N ARG A 19 14.34 -16.05 -14.07
CA ARG A 19 15.53 -16.74 -14.59
C ARG A 19 15.57 -18.16 -14.05
N GLU A 20 15.85 -19.16 -14.89
CA GLU A 20 15.84 -20.58 -14.50
C GLU A 20 16.69 -20.89 -13.26
N ALA A 21 17.86 -20.28 -13.14
CA ALA A 21 18.72 -20.47 -11.97
C ALA A 21 18.20 -19.79 -10.69
N ILE A 22 17.44 -18.69 -10.81
CA ILE A 22 16.78 -18.06 -9.66
C ILE A 22 15.62 -18.94 -9.22
N VAL A 23 14.80 -19.39 -10.16
CA VAL A 23 13.70 -20.34 -9.88
C VAL A 23 14.26 -21.58 -9.17
N THR A 24 15.32 -22.20 -9.70
CA THR A 24 15.96 -23.38 -9.09
C THR A 24 16.53 -23.10 -7.70
N PHE A 25 17.01 -21.89 -7.44
CA PHE A 25 17.56 -21.49 -6.15
C PHE A 25 16.49 -21.19 -5.10
N LEU A 26 15.36 -20.61 -5.52
CA LEU A 26 14.25 -20.25 -4.64
C LEU A 26 13.24 -21.39 -4.43
N THR A 27 13.16 -22.37 -5.34
CA THR A 27 12.20 -23.48 -5.29
C THR A 27 12.85 -24.87 -5.34
N PRO A 28 12.51 -25.79 -4.42
CA PRO A 28 11.64 -25.56 -3.25
C PRO A 28 12.32 -24.67 -2.20
N PRO A 29 11.55 -23.89 -1.42
CA PRO A 29 12.11 -23.14 -0.31
C PRO A 29 12.80 -24.06 0.70
N VAL A 30 13.94 -23.62 1.22
CA VAL A 30 14.70 -24.34 2.26
C VAL A 30 14.61 -23.61 3.58
N ALA A 31 14.59 -24.36 4.69
CA ALA A 31 14.50 -23.77 6.04
C ALA A 31 15.76 -22.99 6.44
N THR A 32 16.95 -23.48 6.04
CA THR A 32 18.21 -22.79 6.32
C THR A 32 18.43 -21.67 5.32
N PRO A 33 18.56 -20.40 5.76
CA PRO A 33 18.82 -19.29 4.84
C PRO A 33 20.10 -19.48 4.02
N GLN A 34 20.04 -19.18 2.74
CA GLN A 34 21.14 -19.36 1.78
C GLN A 34 21.38 -18.15 0.87
N GLY A 35 22.51 -18.14 0.17
CA GLY A 35 22.92 -17.04 -0.69
C GLY A 35 23.66 -15.92 0.06
N ALA A 36 23.78 -14.77 -0.59
CA ALA A 36 24.53 -13.64 -0.08
C ALA A 36 23.78 -12.92 1.05
N ALA A 37 24.53 -12.52 2.09
CA ALA A 37 24.02 -11.61 3.10
C ALA A 37 23.93 -10.19 2.52
N VAL A 38 22.75 -9.60 2.62
CA VAL A 38 22.44 -8.26 2.12
C VAL A 38 21.65 -7.47 3.18
N ARG A 39 21.52 -6.16 2.97
CA ARG A 39 20.63 -5.31 3.74
C ARG A 39 19.65 -4.62 2.80
N ILE A 40 18.39 -4.55 3.18
CA ILE A 40 17.33 -3.92 2.37
C ILE A 40 16.59 -2.88 3.18
N VAL A 41 15.89 -1.98 2.50
CA VAL A 41 14.94 -1.06 3.13
C VAL A 41 13.61 -1.79 3.31
N ALA A 42 13.20 -2.00 4.56
CA ALA A 42 11.93 -2.64 4.90
C ALA A 42 10.76 -1.64 4.87
N PRO A 43 9.49 -2.09 4.94
CA PRO A 43 8.31 -1.19 4.95
C PRO A 43 8.20 -0.28 6.17
N ARG A 44 8.71 -0.74 7.32
CA ARG A 44 8.58 -0.07 8.61
C ARG A 44 9.95 0.13 9.27
N PRO A 45 10.12 1.20 10.07
CA PRO A 45 11.33 1.37 10.87
C PRO A 45 11.56 0.18 11.82
N THR A 46 12.81 -0.04 12.22
CA THR A 46 13.13 -1.06 13.24
C THR A 46 12.71 -0.59 14.64
N VAL A 47 12.60 -1.54 15.57
CA VAL A 47 12.24 -1.24 16.97
C VAL A 47 13.24 -0.27 17.59
N GLU A 48 14.53 -0.43 17.27
CA GLU A 48 15.61 0.44 17.76
C GLU A 48 15.50 1.86 17.19
N ALA A 49 15.16 1.98 15.90
CA ALA A 49 14.95 3.28 15.27
C ALA A 49 13.74 4.00 15.87
N GLU A 50 12.66 3.28 16.14
CA GLU A 50 11.47 3.80 16.81
C GLU A 50 11.75 4.22 18.26
N ALA A 51 12.54 3.45 19.00
CA ALA A 51 12.98 3.83 20.35
C ALA A 51 13.84 5.11 20.32
N ALA A 52 14.82 5.19 19.43
CA ALA A 52 15.66 6.38 19.27
C ALA A 52 14.85 7.62 18.86
N TRP A 53 13.83 7.43 18.02
CA TRP A 53 12.89 8.49 17.65
C TRP A 53 12.10 9.02 18.86
N ALA A 54 11.57 8.14 19.71
CA ALA A 54 10.87 8.55 20.93
C ALA A 54 11.80 9.29 21.91
N GLU A 55 13.05 8.82 22.09
CA GLU A 55 14.04 9.54 22.91
C GLU A 55 14.33 10.94 22.34
N ARG A 56 14.45 11.05 21.01
CA ARG A 56 14.64 12.34 20.37
C ARG A 56 13.45 13.26 20.64
N LEU A 57 12.22 12.79 20.45
CA LEU A 57 11.01 13.55 20.73
C LEU A 57 10.90 14.00 22.19
N ARG A 58 11.34 13.17 23.14
CA ARG A 58 11.39 13.53 24.56
C ARG A 58 12.34 14.70 24.83
N SER A 59 13.49 14.74 24.13
CA SER A 59 14.52 15.76 24.32
C SER A 59 14.31 17.04 23.47
N GLU A 60 13.71 16.90 22.28
CA GLU A 60 13.60 17.93 21.26
C GLU A 60 12.24 17.80 20.55
N PRO A 61 11.13 18.29 21.16
CA PRO A 61 9.79 18.14 20.60
C PRO A 61 9.54 19.15 19.46
N THR A 62 10.15 18.91 18.31
CA THR A 62 9.99 19.76 17.10
C THR A 62 9.37 18.98 15.96
N VAL A 63 8.84 19.70 14.95
CA VAL A 63 8.32 19.06 13.72
C VAL A 63 9.41 18.25 13.03
N LEU A 64 10.67 18.71 13.05
CA LEU A 64 11.81 17.98 12.49
C LEU A 64 12.08 16.67 13.23
N SER A 65 11.97 16.67 14.56
CA SER A 65 12.06 15.45 15.36
C SER A 65 10.89 14.50 15.08
N LEU A 66 9.67 15.02 14.94
CA LEU A 66 8.48 14.23 14.58
C LEU A 66 8.67 13.47 13.27
N ILE A 67 9.08 14.15 12.20
CA ILE A 67 9.28 13.52 10.89
C ILE A 67 10.59 12.75 10.78
N SER A 68 11.51 12.84 11.75
CA SER A 68 12.79 12.14 11.69
C SER A 68 12.68 10.61 11.72
N ARG A 69 11.51 10.09 12.11
CA ARG A 69 11.17 8.67 11.98
C ARG A 69 11.27 8.17 10.54
N ASP A 70 10.97 9.04 9.58
CA ASP A 70 10.88 8.75 8.14
C ASP A 70 12.27 8.64 7.47
N VAL A 71 13.37 8.71 8.24
CA VAL A 71 14.73 8.58 7.71
C VAL A 71 15.02 7.12 7.32
N PRO A 72 15.38 6.81 6.05
CA PRO A 72 15.52 5.44 5.56
C PRO A 72 16.52 4.56 6.33
N ALA A 73 17.53 5.16 6.95
CA ALA A 73 18.50 4.43 7.78
C ALA A 73 17.81 3.63 8.90
N GLY A 74 16.70 4.13 9.44
CA GLY A 74 15.90 3.45 10.45
C GLY A 74 15.08 2.27 9.93
N TYR A 75 15.00 2.07 8.61
CA TYR A 75 14.23 0.99 7.96
C TYR A 75 15.12 -0.16 7.48
N VAL A 76 16.45 0.00 7.56
CA VAL A 76 17.40 -0.95 6.97
C VAL A 76 17.47 -2.23 7.82
N ARG A 77 17.21 -3.38 7.20
CA ARG A 77 17.25 -4.70 7.86
C ARG A 77 18.19 -5.67 7.13
N PRO A 78 18.93 -6.51 7.87
CA PRO A 78 19.70 -7.60 7.27
C PRO A 78 18.76 -8.71 6.77
N THR A 79 19.13 -9.34 5.67
CA THR A 79 18.47 -10.53 5.11
C THR A 79 19.45 -11.32 4.24
N THR A 80 18.98 -12.42 3.66
CA THR A 80 19.69 -13.19 2.63
C THR A 80 18.92 -13.13 1.32
N THR A 81 19.61 -13.38 0.20
CA THR A 81 19.03 -13.24 -1.14
C THR A 81 17.85 -14.19 -1.38
N ASP A 82 17.87 -15.40 -0.81
CA ASP A 82 16.75 -16.35 -0.84
C ASP A 82 15.51 -15.91 -0.05
N ARG A 83 15.62 -14.89 0.81
CA ARG A 83 14.52 -14.32 1.61
C ARG A 83 14.04 -12.98 1.08
N LEU A 84 14.48 -12.55 -0.11
CA LEU A 84 13.97 -11.34 -0.75
C LEU A 84 12.53 -11.49 -1.24
N VAL A 85 12.10 -12.73 -1.50
CA VAL A 85 10.72 -13.09 -1.81
C VAL A 85 10.18 -13.91 -0.64
N PRO A 86 8.97 -13.60 -0.11
CA PRO A 86 8.34 -14.41 0.93
C PRO A 86 8.21 -15.88 0.51
N THR A 87 8.54 -16.80 1.42
CA THR A 87 8.53 -18.24 1.16
C THR A 87 7.12 -18.74 0.81
N GLU A 88 6.10 -18.20 1.47
CA GLU A 88 4.71 -18.62 1.26
C GLU A 88 4.23 -18.39 -0.16
N PHE A 89 4.62 -17.29 -0.80
CA PHE A 89 4.23 -17.04 -2.20
C PHE A 89 4.82 -18.08 -3.15
N LEU A 90 5.99 -18.64 -2.82
CA LEU A 90 6.62 -19.69 -3.60
C LEU A 90 5.95 -21.06 -3.37
N GLU A 91 5.34 -21.27 -2.20
CA GLU A 91 4.66 -22.51 -1.83
C GLU A 91 3.20 -22.54 -2.32
N GLU A 92 2.50 -21.41 -2.24
CA GLU A 92 1.08 -21.27 -2.59
C GLU A 92 0.84 -21.20 -4.12
N ASP A 93 1.77 -20.58 -4.87
CA ASP A 93 1.67 -20.42 -6.32
C ASP A 93 2.96 -20.93 -7.02
N PRO A 94 2.96 -22.17 -7.58
CA PRO A 94 4.09 -22.72 -8.32
C PRO A 94 4.50 -21.87 -9.54
N ALA A 95 3.59 -21.03 -10.05
CA ALA A 95 3.87 -20.13 -11.14
C ALA A 95 4.34 -18.75 -10.67
N TYR A 96 4.42 -18.44 -9.38
CA TYR A 96 4.67 -17.09 -8.85
C TYR A 96 5.87 -16.36 -9.51
N LEU A 97 6.97 -17.08 -9.75
CA LEU A 97 8.19 -16.54 -10.37
C LEU A 97 8.15 -16.48 -11.89
N THR A 98 7.22 -17.17 -12.54
CA THR A 98 7.16 -17.33 -14.00
C THR A 98 5.83 -16.92 -14.63
N ARG A 99 4.85 -16.53 -13.80
CA ARG A 99 3.51 -16.12 -14.20
C ARG A 99 3.59 -14.88 -15.07
N ASN A 100 2.82 -14.89 -16.15
CA ASN A 100 2.70 -13.74 -17.02
C ASN A 100 1.71 -12.75 -16.41
N MET A 101 2.21 -11.64 -15.87
CA MET A 101 1.39 -10.64 -15.19
C MET A 101 0.83 -9.60 -16.16
N GLY A 102 0.26 -10.04 -17.29
CA GLY A 102 -0.28 -9.13 -18.32
C GLY A 102 0.79 -8.48 -19.21
N GLY A 103 1.87 -9.21 -19.52
CA GLY A 103 3.05 -8.70 -20.22
C GLY A 103 4.24 -8.34 -19.32
N TRP A 104 4.15 -8.65 -18.03
CA TRP A 104 5.14 -8.26 -17.01
C TRP A 104 5.79 -9.52 -16.44
N SER A 105 7.12 -9.49 -16.34
CA SER A 105 7.87 -10.53 -15.67
C SER A 105 8.07 -10.16 -14.19
N PRO A 106 8.02 -11.13 -13.26
CA PRO A 106 8.38 -10.90 -11.86
C PRO A 106 9.77 -10.29 -11.69
N VAL A 107 9.84 -9.12 -11.06
CA VAL A 107 11.10 -8.42 -10.76
C VAL A 107 11.13 -8.04 -9.28
N TRP A 108 12.24 -8.37 -8.61
CA TRP A 108 12.57 -7.73 -7.34
C TRP A 108 13.21 -6.38 -7.63
N PHE A 109 12.63 -5.31 -7.10
CA PHE A 109 13.10 -3.95 -7.31
C PHE A 109 13.14 -3.21 -5.97
N GLY A 110 14.28 -2.65 -5.61
CA GLY A 110 14.41 -1.94 -4.34
C GLY A 110 15.82 -1.47 -4.03
N VAL A 111 16.00 -0.99 -2.81
CA VAL A 111 17.30 -0.51 -2.31
C VAL A 111 18.00 -1.63 -1.55
N MET A 112 19.21 -1.95 -1.96
CA MET A 112 20.04 -3.02 -1.39
C MET A 112 21.45 -2.53 -1.06
N GLN A 113 22.00 -3.00 0.06
CA GLN A 113 23.40 -2.86 0.41
C GLN A 113 24.03 -4.26 0.56
N GLY A 114 25.19 -4.45 -0.07
CA GLY A 114 25.90 -5.73 -0.09
C GLY A 114 26.78 -5.89 -1.33
N PRO A 115 27.40 -7.06 -1.51
CA PRO A 115 28.34 -7.35 -2.60
C PRO A 115 27.62 -7.61 -3.94
N VAL A 116 26.70 -6.73 -4.34
CA VAL A 116 25.86 -6.88 -5.55
C VAL A 116 26.72 -6.98 -6.82
N ALA A 117 27.76 -6.16 -6.91
CA ALA A 117 28.63 -6.10 -8.09
C ALA A 117 29.69 -7.23 -8.15
N SER A 118 29.78 -8.12 -7.16
CA SER A 118 30.93 -9.05 -7.02
C SER A 118 30.58 -10.51 -6.71
N THR A 119 29.31 -10.93 -6.77
CA THR A 119 28.91 -12.30 -6.41
C THR A 119 28.47 -13.11 -7.63
N ALA A 120 29.43 -13.54 -8.46
CA ALA A 120 29.16 -14.49 -9.55
C ALA A 120 28.58 -15.84 -9.06
N ALA A 121 28.79 -16.17 -7.78
CA ALA A 121 28.33 -17.41 -7.16
C ALA A 121 26.87 -17.34 -6.63
N ASP A 122 26.31 -16.15 -6.42
CA ASP A 122 24.93 -16.03 -5.93
C ASP A 122 23.95 -16.08 -7.11
N PRO A 123 22.98 -17.03 -7.14
CA PRO A 123 22.08 -17.20 -8.28
C PRO A 123 21.18 -16.00 -8.57
N LEU A 124 20.87 -15.15 -7.58
CA LEU A 124 20.09 -13.92 -7.77
C LEU A 124 21.00 -12.77 -8.21
N LEU A 125 22.03 -12.49 -7.43
CA LEU A 125 22.86 -11.28 -7.62
C LEU A 125 23.66 -11.33 -8.93
N ARG A 126 23.96 -12.50 -9.48
CA ARG A 126 24.56 -12.61 -10.82
C ARG A 126 23.68 -12.05 -11.95
N HIS A 127 22.38 -11.94 -11.71
CA HIS A 127 21.39 -11.36 -12.64
C HIS A 127 20.91 -9.98 -12.18
N ALA A 128 21.46 -9.45 -11.08
CA ALA A 128 21.10 -8.14 -10.57
C ALA A 128 21.67 -7.04 -11.47
N GLU A 129 20.83 -6.05 -11.74
CA GLU A 129 21.19 -4.82 -12.42
C GLU A 129 21.22 -3.68 -11.42
N VAL A 130 22.37 -3.02 -11.29
CA VAL A 130 22.52 -1.80 -10.48
C VAL A 130 22.13 -0.62 -11.35
N LEU A 131 21.02 0.03 -11.01
CA LEU A 131 20.49 1.17 -11.76
C LEU A 131 21.04 2.50 -11.25
N SER A 132 21.28 2.59 -9.95
CA SER A 132 21.87 3.77 -9.29
C SER A 132 22.60 3.35 -8.01
N GLU A 133 23.57 4.14 -7.59
CA GLU A 133 24.32 3.96 -6.35
C GLU A 133 24.15 5.20 -5.49
N TYR A 134 23.60 5.02 -4.29
CA TYR A 134 23.70 6.01 -3.25
C TYR A 134 25.02 5.75 -2.51
N GLY A 135 25.80 6.78 -2.21
CA GLY A 135 27.06 6.62 -1.47
C GLY A 135 26.85 6.08 -0.03
N PRO A 136 27.36 6.76 1.02
CA PRO A 136 27.16 6.28 2.39
C PRO A 136 25.72 6.47 2.91
N HIS A 137 24.89 7.25 2.21
CA HIS A 137 23.56 7.65 2.65
C HIS A 137 22.53 7.41 1.55
N ILE A 138 21.39 6.82 1.90
CA ILE A 138 20.26 6.64 0.98
C ILE A 138 19.66 8.03 0.68
N GLN A 139 19.77 8.46 -0.58
CA GLN A 139 19.06 9.64 -1.06
C GLN A 139 17.56 9.35 -1.03
N HIS A 140 16.77 10.24 -0.45
CA HIS A 140 15.34 10.02 -0.25
C HIS A 140 14.52 11.30 -0.38
N PHE A 141 13.24 11.10 -0.64
CA PHE A 141 12.20 12.10 -0.64
C PHE A 141 11.19 11.75 0.44
N GLY A 142 11.17 12.55 1.51
CA GLY A 142 10.32 12.33 2.69
C GLY A 142 9.32 13.46 2.95
N ALA A 143 8.79 13.47 4.18
CA ALA A 143 7.82 14.46 4.63
C ALA A 143 8.27 15.92 4.42
N ASN A 144 7.32 16.83 4.16
CA ASN A 144 7.56 18.27 4.14
C ASN A 144 7.26 18.88 5.53
N PRO A 145 8.23 19.49 6.22
CA PRO A 145 8.02 20.02 7.58
C PRO A 145 6.92 21.10 7.65
N VAL A 146 6.83 21.97 6.64
CA VAL A 146 5.84 23.06 6.60
C VAL A 146 4.45 22.47 6.43
N GLN A 147 4.30 21.52 5.50
CA GLN A 147 3.03 20.82 5.26
C GLN A 147 2.58 20.03 6.49
N VAL A 148 3.49 19.32 7.16
CA VAL A 148 3.19 18.60 8.40
C VAL A 148 2.70 19.58 9.46
N ARG A 149 3.44 20.67 9.71
CA ARG A 149 3.09 21.68 10.74
C ARG A 149 1.68 22.24 10.53
N THR A 150 1.31 22.59 9.30
CA THR A 150 0.00 23.19 9.02
C THR A 150 -1.15 22.20 9.13
N ARG A 151 -0.86 20.89 9.04
CA ARG A 151 -1.88 19.84 9.06
C ARG A 151 -2.04 19.14 10.41
N LEU A 152 -1.15 19.36 11.39
CA LEU A 152 -1.23 18.73 12.71
C LEU A 152 -2.63 18.80 13.37
N PRO A 153 -3.35 19.94 13.36
CA PRO A 153 -4.68 19.99 13.97
C PRO A 153 -5.67 19.04 13.32
N ARG A 154 -5.63 18.95 11.99
CA ARG A 154 -6.51 18.09 11.20
C ARG A 154 -6.13 16.62 11.33
N GLU A 155 -4.83 16.33 11.39
CA GLU A 155 -4.32 14.95 11.38
C GLU A 155 -4.26 14.32 12.77
N LEU A 156 -3.88 15.10 13.78
CA LEU A 156 -3.54 14.64 15.13
C LEU A 156 -4.36 15.34 16.23
N GLY A 157 -5.25 16.28 15.89
CA GLY A 157 -6.16 16.92 16.82
C GLY A 157 -5.59 18.10 17.62
N THR A 158 -4.34 18.51 17.36
CA THR A 158 -3.68 19.65 18.04
C THR A 158 -2.63 20.30 17.14
N ASP A 159 -2.35 21.60 17.31
CA ASP A 159 -1.21 22.31 16.69
C ASP A 159 0.05 22.33 17.58
N ALA A 160 -0.07 21.90 18.85
CA ALA A 160 1.03 21.80 19.78
C ALA A 160 1.87 20.55 19.49
N VAL A 161 3.08 20.74 18.96
CA VAL A 161 3.98 19.62 18.61
C VAL A 161 4.48 18.92 19.87
N GLU A 162 4.62 19.67 20.95
CA GLU A 162 4.99 19.21 22.27
C GLU A 162 3.98 18.20 22.80
N ASP A 163 2.69 18.44 22.58
CA ASP A 163 1.64 17.51 23.00
C ASP A 163 1.66 16.22 22.19
N VAL A 164 1.85 16.34 20.86
CA VAL A 164 2.00 15.17 19.96
C VAL A 164 3.23 14.35 20.37
N ALA A 165 4.37 15.02 20.60
CA ALA A 165 5.61 14.39 21.01
C ALA A 165 5.45 13.66 22.35
N ALA A 166 4.84 14.31 23.35
CA ALA A 166 4.58 13.71 24.66
C ALA A 166 3.62 12.50 24.55
N GLY A 167 2.61 12.56 23.69
CA GLY A 167 1.72 11.44 23.39
C GLY A 167 2.46 10.24 22.78
N ILE A 168 3.33 10.47 21.79
CA ILE A 168 4.16 9.42 21.18
C ILE A 168 5.11 8.81 22.21
N VAL A 169 5.79 9.64 23.01
CA VAL A 169 6.69 9.19 24.07
C VAL A 169 5.94 8.31 25.07
N ARG A 170 4.75 8.74 25.51
CA ARG A 170 3.89 7.98 26.42
C ARG A 170 3.49 6.62 25.84
N LEU A 171 3.15 6.56 24.55
CA LEU A 171 2.84 5.30 23.88
C LEU A 171 4.05 4.36 23.87
N HIS A 172 5.24 4.87 23.59
CA HIS A 172 6.47 4.07 23.58
C HIS A 172 6.84 3.56 25.00
N ASP A 173 6.64 4.39 26.02
CA ASP A 173 6.85 3.99 27.42
C ASP A 173 5.84 2.91 27.83
N TRP A 174 4.60 3.00 27.36
CA TRP A 174 3.58 1.96 27.54
C TRP A 174 3.94 0.66 26.82
N ARG A 175 4.42 0.74 25.56
CA ARG A 175 4.90 -0.39 24.77
C ARG A 175 6.02 -1.17 25.47
N ALA A 176 6.97 -0.44 26.08
CA ALA A 176 8.08 -1.06 26.82
C ALA A 176 7.63 -1.90 28.02
N GLN A 177 6.43 -1.65 28.56
CA GLN A 177 5.85 -2.39 29.68
C GLN A 177 5.16 -3.70 29.27
N HIS A 178 4.95 -3.95 27.97
CA HIS A 178 4.05 -5.01 27.47
C HIS A 178 4.75 -6.16 26.72
N ASP A 179 6.08 -6.30 26.81
CA ASP A 179 6.84 -7.29 26.02
C ASP A 179 6.48 -7.26 24.51
N ALA A 180 6.12 -6.07 24.00
CA ALA A 180 5.48 -5.87 22.70
C ALA A 180 6.34 -6.33 21.50
N THR A 181 7.63 -6.57 21.72
CA THR A 181 8.61 -6.99 20.71
C THR A 181 9.38 -8.25 21.10
N GLY A 182 9.00 -8.90 22.20
CA GLY A 182 9.71 -10.08 22.72
C GLY A 182 9.01 -11.37 22.34
N SER A 183 8.32 -11.99 23.29
CA SER A 183 7.66 -13.28 23.08
C SER A 183 6.42 -13.15 22.18
N VAL A 184 6.03 -14.23 21.50
CA VAL A 184 4.76 -14.30 20.76
C VAL A 184 3.58 -13.90 21.64
N ALA A 185 3.52 -14.41 22.87
CA ALA A 185 2.48 -14.07 23.83
C ALA A 185 2.46 -12.58 24.20
N GLY A 186 3.62 -11.96 24.38
CA GLY A 186 3.74 -10.52 24.63
C GLY A 186 3.29 -9.69 23.43
N MET A 187 3.74 -10.05 22.22
CA MET A 187 3.38 -9.36 20.98
C MET A 187 1.87 -9.37 20.72
N THR A 188 1.22 -10.53 20.89
CA THR A 188 -0.21 -10.70 20.64
C THR A 188 -1.05 -10.05 21.73
N ALA A 189 -0.69 -10.21 23.00
CA ALA A 189 -1.38 -9.54 24.12
C ALA A 189 -1.28 -8.01 24.02
N TYR A 190 -0.13 -7.47 23.58
CA TYR A 190 0.01 -6.03 23.34
C TYR A 190 -0.88 -5.55 22.19
N ALA A 191 -1.00 -6.30 21.09
CA ALA A 191 -1.89 -5.94 20.00
C ALA A 191 -3.35 -5.91 20.44
N GLU A 192 -3.80 -6.89 21.23
CA GLU A 192 -5.15 -6.93 21.81
C GLU A 192 -5.37 -5.77 22.79
N ALA A 193 -4.39 -5.47 23.66
CA ALA A 193 -4.47 -4.34 24.58
C ALA A 193 -4.56 -3.00 23.84
N LEU A 194 -3.75 -2.82 22.79
CA LEU A 194 -3.78 -1.60 21.98
C LEU A 194 -5.10 -1.45 21.22
N TYR A 195 -5.63 -2.55 20.68
CA TYR A 195 -6.94 -2.56 20.06
C TYR A 195 -8.06 -2.19 21.07
N ALA A 196 -7.98 -2.69 22.30
CA ALA A 196 -8.88 -2.32 23.38
C ALA A 196 -8.76 -0.85 23.77
N GLU A 197 -7.54 -0.29 23.83
CA GLU A 197 -7.30 1.14 24.09
C GLU A 197 -8.03 2.02 23.06
N ILE A 198 -7.97 1.65 21.77
CA ILE A 198 -8.60 2.40 20.68
C ILE A 198 -10.13 2.25 20.71
N THR A 199 -10.63 1.02 20.86
CA THR A 199 -12.08 0.72 20.81
C THR A 199 -12.83 1.26 22.02
N THR A 200 -12.26 1.16 23.23
CA THR A 200 -12.95 1.50 24.49
C THR A 200 -12.62 2.89 25.01
N SER A 201 -11.81 3.66 24.28
CA SER A 201 -11.23 4.92 24.78
C SER A 201 -10.52 4.71 26.12
N GLY A 202 -9.51 3.84 26.10
CA GLY A 202 -8.73 3.44 27.26
C GLY A 202 -7.82 4.55 27.82
N PRO A 203 -7.04 4.26 28.87
CA PRO A 203 -6.09 5.19 29.48
C PRO A 203 -5.26 6.03 28.52
N LEU A 204 -4.73 5.46 27.42
CA LEU A 204 -3.88 6.21 26.48
C LEU A 204 -4.65 7.30 25.73
N THR A 205 -5.94 7.12 25.51
CA THR A 205 -6.80 8.10 24.82
C THR A 205 -7.22 9.27 25.72
N LYS A 206 -6.88 9.21 27.01
CA LYS A 206 -7.23 10.23 28.02
C LYS A 206 -5.97 10.89 28.55
N SER A 207 -6.08 12.15 28.97
CA SER A 207 -5.01 12.83 29.70
C SER A 207 -4.75 12.12 31.04
N SER A 208 -3.50 12.10 31.48
CA SER A 208 -3.09 11.52 32.76
C SER A 208 -2.16 12.48 33.48
N GLY A 209 -2.68 13.24 34.44
CA GLY A 209 -1.96 14.36 35.04
C GLY A 209 -1.63 15.41 33.97
N ASP A 210 -0.36 15.77 33.85
CA ASP A 210 0.14 16.71 32.85
C ASP A 210 0.39 16.06 31.47
N ALA A 211 0.25 14.73 31.35
CA ALA A 211 0.47 14.04 30.09
C ALA A 211 -0.77 14.15 29.17
N PRO A 212 -0.60 14.62 27.91
CA PRO A 212 -1.70 14.70 26.95
C PRO A 212 -2.20 13.31 26.55
N PRO A 213 -3.41 13.22 25.95
CA PRO A 213 -3.88 11.99 25.33
C PRO A 213 -3.01 11.64 24.12
N VAL A 214 -2.81 10.35 23.86
CA VAL A 214 -2.16 9.90 22.64
C VAL A 214 -3.12 10.12 21.46
N PRO A 215 -2.71 10.84 20.40
CA PRO A 215 -3.56 11.05 19.24
C PRO A 215 -4.04 9.73 18.63
N ARG A 216 -5.31 9.64 18.21
CA ARG A 216 -5.89 8.41 17.65
C ARG A 216 -5.09 7.88 16.47
N ALA A 217 -4.63 8.76 15.57
CA ALA A 217 -3.81 8.37 14.43
C ALA A 217 -2.45 7.76 14.84
N VAL A 218 -1.87 8.18 15.96
CA VAL A 218 -0.64 7.58 16.51
C VAL A 218 -0.93 6.17 17.03
N LEU A 219 -2.06 5.96 17.73
CA LEU A 219 -2.47 4.63 18.19
C LEU A 219 -2.73 3.67 17.01
N ILE A 220 -3.36 4.16 15.95
CA ILE A 220 -3.60 3.37 14.71
C ILE A 220 -2.29 3.00 14.03
N ASP A 221 -1.35 3.94 13.91
CA ASP A 221 -0.04 3.64 13.33
C ASP A 221 0.72 2.59 14.14
N GLU A 222 0.63 2.62 15.48
CA GLU A 222 1.26 1.60 16.31
C GLU A 222 0.53 0.26 16.23
N LEU A 223 -0.81 0.23 16.07
CA LEU A 223 -1.54 -1.02 15.83
C LEU A 223 -1.15 -1.63 14.49
N LEU A 224 -1.12 -0.82 13.42
CA LEU A 224 -0.64 -1.22 12.11
C LEU A 224 0.81 -1.73 12.19
N GLY A 225 1.68 -1.02 12.92
CA GLY A 225 3.06 -1.42 13.16
C GLY A 225 3.18 -2.75 13.90
N GLN A 226 2.38 -2.95 14.94
CA GLN A 226 2.40 -4.18 15.73
C GLN A 226 1.90 -5.37 14.94
N MET A 227 0.79 -5.21 14.23
CA MET A 227 0.27 -6.26 13.34
C MET A 227 1.31 -6.62 12.28
N ALA A 228 2.02 -5.64 11.69
CA ALA A 228 3.10 -5.90 10.74
C ALA A 228 4.28 -6.67 11.35
N ARG A 229 4.63 -6.42 12.63
CA ARG A 229 5.67 -7.19 13.34
C ARG A 229 5.22 -8.64 13.55
N ILE A 230 3.97 -8.87 13.95
CA ILE A 230 3.37 -10.21 14.11
C ILE A 230 3.40 -10.98 12.79
N GLU A 231 2.92 -10.36 11.70
CA GLU A 231 2.91 -11.01 10.38
C GLU A 231 4.34 -11.28 9.87
N THR A 232 5.26 -10.33 10.02
CA THR A 232 6.67 -10.56 9.65
C THR A 232 7.29 -11.71 10.45
N ARG A 233 6.94 -11.84 11.74
CA ARG A 233 7.40 -12.94 12.60
C ARG A 233 6.82 -14.28 12.16
N ARG A 234 5.55 -14.31 11.75
CA ARG A 234 4.91 -15.50 11.17
C ARG A 234 5.61 -15.93 9.89
N ARG A 235 5.80 -15.01 8.93
CA ARG A 235 6.49 -15.30 7.67
C ARG A 235 7.93 -15.80 7.89
N ALA A 236 8.65 -15.18 8.81
CA ALA A 236 9.98 -15.63 9.19
C ALA A 236 9.97 -17.03 9.84
N SER A 237 8.93 -17.37 10.60
CA SER A 237 8.77 -18.69 11.22
C SER A 237 8.50 -19.76 10.17
N VAL A 238 7.64 -19.48 9.18
CA VAL A 238 7.41 -20.36 8.02
C VAL A 238 8.71 -20.57 7.25
N ALA A 239 9.38 -19.48 6.85
CA ALA A 239 10.61 -19.53 6.08
C ALA A 239 11.74 -20.32 6.78
N ASN A 240 11.78 -20.34 8.12
CA ASN A 240 12.78 -21.06 8.91
C ASN A 240 12.33 -22.45 9.37
N GLY A 241 11.17 -22.94 8.93
CA GLY A 241 10.63 -24.26 9.31
C GLY A 241 10.19 -24.37 10.78
N ASN A 242 9.89 -23.24 11.44
CA ASN A 242 9.33 -23.22 12.80
C ASN A 242 7.80 -23.27 12.74
N SER A 243 7.26 -24.44 12.37
CA SER A 243 5.82 -24.64 12.17
C SER A 243 4.99 -24.31 13.42
N ASN A 244 5.45 -24.69 14.61
CA ASN A 244 4.72 -24.43 15.86
C ASN A 244 4.49 -22.93 16.11
N GLU A 245 5.50 -22.09 15.86
CA GLU A 245 5.37 -20.65 16.04
C GLU A 245 4.52 -20.03 14.93
N ALA A 246 4.69 -20.48 13.68
CA ALA A 246 3.89 -20.02 12.56
C ALA A 246 2.40 -20.35 12.74
N GLU A 247 2.07 -21.57 13.18
CA GLU A 247 0.71 -22.03 13.49
C GLU A 247 0.11 -21.23 14.66
N ALA A 248 0.85 -21.04 15.76
CA ALA A 248 0.35 -20.26 16.89
C ALA A 248 0.00 -18.80 16.52
N LEU A 249 0.81 -18.19 15.64
CA LEU A 249 0.55 -16.83 15.14
C LEU A 249 -0.64 -16.81 14.15
N ALA A 250 -0.74 -17.80 13.26
CA ALA A 250 -1.86 -17.93 12.33
C ALA A 250 -3.18 -18.17 13.06
N ASP A 251 -3.21 -19.06 14.05
CA ASP A 251 -4.37 -19.32 14.91
C ASP A 251 -4.79 -18.06 15.66
N TRP A 252 -3.82 -17.28 16.18
CA TRP A 252 -4.12 -16.00 16.81
C TRP A 252 -4.74 -15.00 15.81
N GLN A 253 -4.16 -14.86 14.61
CA GLN A 253 -4.69 -13.97 13.56
C GLN A 253 -6.12 -14.37 13.17
N GLN A 254 -6.39 -15.65 12.95
CA GLN A 254 -7.74 -16.16 12.63
C GLN A 254 -8.75 -15.89 13.75
N ARG A 255 -8.36 -16.09 15.01
CA ARG A 255 -9.23 -15.77 16.16
C ARG A 255 -9.53 -14.28 16.24
N VAL A 256 -8.52 -13.43 16.11
CA VAL A 256 -8.70 -11.97 16.16
C VAL A 256 -9.55 -11.47 15.00
N GLU A 257 -9.34 -12.00 13.79
CA GLU A 257 -10.19 -11.73 12.63
C GLU A 257 -11.64 -12.15 12.90
N ALA A 258 -11.88 -13.35 13.42
CA ALA A 258 -13.23 -13.81 13.75
C ALA A 258 -13.90 -12.96 14.85
N ASP A 259 -13.15 -12.58 15.87
CA ASP A 259 -13.68 -11.86 17.04
C ASP A 259 -13.91 -10.37 16.75
N THR A 260 -13.08 -9.75 15.91
CA THR A 260 -13.06 -8.29 15.75
C THR A 260 -13.10 -7.80 14.30
N GLY A 261 -12.95 -8.68 13.32
CA GLY A 261 -12.73 -8.34 11.91
C GLY A 261 -11.37 -7.70 11.64
N LEU A 262 -10.44 -7.71 12.60
CA LEU A 262 -9.15 -7.04 12.46
C LEU A 262 -8.23 -7.89 11.59
N VAL A 263 -7.88 -7.37 10.42
CA VAL A 263 -7.04 -8.07 9.44
C VAL A 263 -5.86 -7.19 9.06
N LEU A 264 -4.70 -7.82 8.91
CA LEU A 264 -3.54 -7.20 8.29
C LEU A 264 -3.21 -7.87 6.97
N ILE A 265 -3.13 -7.06 5.92
CA ILE A 265 -2.60 -7.45 4.63
C ILE A 265 -1.22 -6.80 4.47
N LEU A 266 -0.17 -7.61 4.56
CA LEU A 266 1.17 -7.21 4.14
C LEU A 266 1.34 -7.57 2.66
N LYS A 267 1.14 -6.58 1.79
CA LYS A 267 1.32 -6.75 0.34
C LYS A 267 2.80 -7.04 0.09
N GLY A 268 3.07 -8.14 -0.61
CA GLY A 268 4.37 -8.46 -1.21
C GLY A 268 4.21 -9.02 -2.63
N GLU A 269 3.03 -8.87 -3.20
CA GLU A 269 2.71 -9.33 -4.55
C GLU A 269 3.35 -8.42 -5.59
N TYR A 270 3.48 -8.93 -6.82
CA TYR A 270 3.82 -8.10 -7.97
C TYR A 270 2.60 -7.29 -8.40
N ILE A 271 2.57 -6.01 -8.03
CA ILE A 271 1.65 -5.05 -8.65
C ILE A 271 2.42 -4.43 -9.79
N MET A 272 1.87 -4.51 -11.01
CA MET A 272 2.57 -3.95 -12.16
C MET A 272 4.00 -4.51 -12.23
N GLY A 273 4.15 -5.84 -12.15
CA GLY A 273 5.44 -6.55 -12.27
C GLY A 273 6.49 -6.24 -11.19
N ARG A 274 6.16 -5.43 -10.17
CA ARG A 274 7.10 -4.95 -9.14
C ARG A 274 6.64 -5.39 -7.75
N HIS A 275 7.58 -5.86 -6.94
CA HIS A 275 7.31 -6.26 -5.56
C HIS A 275 6.93 -5.02 -4.72
N ARG A 276 5.63 -4.83 -4.46
CA ARG A 276 5.13 -3.69 -3.69
C ARG A 276 5.03 -4.08 -2.22
N CYS A 277 5.69 -3.34 -1.34
CA CYS A 277 5.74 -3.66 0.09
C CYS A 277 4.80 -2.77 0.94
N SER A 278 3.51 -2.72 0.60
CA SER A 278 2.52 -1.91 1.32
C SER A 278 1.92 -2.67 2.51
N THR A 279 1.50 -1.94 3.53
CA THR A 279 0.81 -2.49 4.71
C THR A 279 -0.61 -1.95 4.75
N VAL A 280 -1.60 -2.83 4.87
CA VAL A 280 -3.02 -2.46 4.97
C VAL A 280 -3.62 -3.11 6.21
N LEU A 281 -4.20 -2.30 7.08
CA LEU A 281 -4.95 -2.73 8.26
C LEU A 281 -6.43 -2.51 8.00
N ILE A 282 -7.25 -3.55 8.08
CA ILE A 282 -8.71 -3.48 7.99
C ILE A 282 -9.24 -3.71 9.40
N ALA A 283 -10.03 -2.77 9.92
CA ALA A 283 -10.55 -2.80 11.29
C ALA A 283 -12.03 -2.35 11.33
N PRO A 284 -12.99 -3.24 11.01
CA PRO A 284 -14.41 -2.90 10.87
C PRO A 284 -15.02 -2.30 12.15
N LYS A 285 -14.73 -2.85 13.33
CA LYS A 285 -15.25 -2.29 14.60
C LYS A 285 -14.61 -0.95 15.00
N LEU A 286 -13.54 -0.54 14.31
CA LEU A 286 -12.95 0.81 14.42
C LEU A 286 -13.42 1.75 13.30
N ASP A 287 -14.30 1.26 12.42
CA ASP A 287 -14.78 1.94 11.23
C ASP A 287 -13.62 2.49 10.37
N LEU A 288 -12.63 1.63 10.10
CA LEU A 288 -11.36 2.07 9.53
C LEU A 288 -10.69 1.03 8.62
N VAL A 289 -10.13 1.52 7.53
CA VAL A 289 -9.03 0.90 6.79
C VAL A 289 -7.83 1.86 6.83
N ALA A 290 -6.68 1.39 7.29
CA ALA A 290 -5.43 2.17 7.30
C ALA A 290 -4.43 1.59 6.30
N LYS A 291 -3.98 2.41 5.34
CA LYS A 291 -3.07 2.01 4.26
C LYS A 291 -1.76 2.76 4.37
N GLN A 292 -0.66 2.05 4.51
CA GLN A 292 0.68 2.61 4.45
C GLN A 292 1.43 2.12 3.20
N PRO A 293 1.85 3.02 2.30
CA PRO A 293 2.72 2.65 1.19
C PRO A 293 4.11 2.24 1.70
N GLY A 294 4.69 1.21 1.08
CA GLY A 294 6.08 0.87 1.31
C GLY A 294 7.04 1.88 0.67
N PRO A 295 8.27 2.04 1.21
CA PRO A 295 9.27 2.89 0.60
C PRO A 295 9.75 2.28 -0.73
N GLU A 296 9.82 3.09 -1.77
CA GLU A 296 10.19 2.64 -3.12
C GLU A 296 11.00 3.71 -3.87
N PRO A 297 11.98 3.32 -4.71
CA PRO A 297 12.70 4.29 -5.55
C PRO A 297 11.72 5.06 -6.47
N PHE A 298 12.00 6.33 -6.76
CA PHE A 298 11.30 7.04 -7.84
C PHE A 298 11.59 6.36 -9.18
N HIS A 299 10.54 5.95 -9.86
CA HIS A 299 10.66 5.20 -11.10
C HIS A 299 9.37 5.19 -11.92
N GLU A 300 9.54 5.01 -13.22
CA GLU A 300 8.52 4.64 -14.19
C GLU A 300 8.76 3.18 -14.64
N ILE A 301 7.86 2.66 -15.47
CA ILE A 301 8.01 1.31 -16.04
C ILE A 301 8.11 1.44 -17.55
N GLU A 302 9.14 0.84 -18.11
CA GLU A 302 9.27 0.65 -19.54
C GLU A 302 8.71 -0.73 -19.90
N LEU A 303 7.49 -0.76 -20.45
CA LEU A 303 6.83 -1.99 -20.88
C LEU A 303 7.49 -2.54 -22.16
N GLY A 304 7.80 -3.84 -22.19
CA GLY A 304 8.41 -4.54 -23.32
C GLY A 304 9.87 -4.19 -23.58
N ALA A 305 10.54 -3.52 -22.63
CA ALA A 305 11.90 -3.02 -22.80
C ALA A 305 12.94 -4.11 -23.11
N ALA A 306 12.70 -5.34 -22.65
CA ALA A 306 13.56 -6.49 -22.93
C ALA A 306 12.76 -7.75 -23.25
N THR A 307 13.46 -8.82 -23.64
CA THR A 307 12.87 -10.15 -23.80
C THR A 307 13.77 -11.22 -23.19
N HIS A 308 13.15 -12.27 -22.65
CA HIS A 308 13.84 -13.48 -22.19
C HIS A 308 13.07 -14.71 -22.65
N ASN A 309 13.75 -15.63 -23.34
CA ASN A 309 13.15 -16.83 -23.92
C ASN A 309 11.87 -16.53 -24.74
N GLY A 310 11.89 -15.41 -25.49
CA GLY A 310 10.77 -14.97 -26.33
C GLY A 310 9.60 -14.34 -25.57
N ARG A 311 9.68 -14.16 -24.24
CA ARG A 311 8.68 -13.45 -23.43
C ARG A 311 9.13 -12.03 -23.16
N ALA A 312 8.20 -11.08 -23.25
CA ALA A 312 8.46 -9.68 -22.93
C ALA A 312 8.81 -9.48 -21.44
N GLU A 313 9.75 -8.59 -21.18
CA GLU A 313 10.15 -8.16 -19.85
C GLU A 313 10.09 -6.65 -19.75
N ASN A 314 9.32 -6.17 -18.79
CA ASN A 314 9.24 -4.76 -18.47
C ASN A 314 10.34 -4.43 -17.47
N ARG A 315 10.91 -3.22 -17.54
CA ARG A 315 12.00 -2.79 -16.63
C ARG A 315 11.67 -1.49 -15.92
N PRO A 316 12.05 -1.34 -14.64
CA PRO A 316 11.93 -0.06 -13.95
C PRO A 316 12.93 0.94 -14.56
N GLY A 317 12.43 2.08 -15.04
CA GLY A 317 13.24 3.23 -15.45
C GLY A 317 13.30 4.23 -14.31
N LEU A 318 14.50 4.58 -13.82
CA LEU A 318 14.62 5.50 -12.69
C LEU A 318 14.24 6.93 -13.09
N THR A 319 13.46 7.58 -12.24
CA THR A 319 13.18 9.02 -12.34
C THR A 319 13.74 9.73 -11.10
N ARG A 320 14.04 11.03 -11.20
CA ARG A 320 14.61 11.82 -10.08
C ARG A 320 15.83 11.14 -9.43
N ASP A 321 16.74 10.64 -10.26
CA ASP A 321 17.95 9.88 -9.88
C ASP A 321 17.68 8.62 -9.03
N GLY A 322 16.44 8.14 -9.05
CA GLY A 322 15.99 7.00 -8.29
C GLY A 322 15.88 7.26 -6.79
N ALA A 323 15.74 8.50 -6.31
CA ALA A 323 15.63 8.78 -4.88
C ALA A 323 14.52 7.94 -4.22
N LEU A 324 14.79 7.40 -3.03
CA LEU A 324 13.82 6.58 -2.30
C LEU A 324 12.65 7.45 -1.81
N VAL A 325 11.45 7.19 -2.31
CA VAL A 325 10.21 7.77 -1.80
C VAL A 325 9.83 7.01 -0.54
N THR A 326 9.85 7.69 0.61
CA THR A 326 9.43 7.09 1.87
C THR A 326 7.90 7.06 1.97
N ALA A 327 7.35 6.44 3.01
CA ALA A 327 5.91 6.45 3.23
C ALA A 327 5.38 7.89 3.35
N ALA A 328 5.99 8.72 4.20
CA ALA A 328 5.57 10.13 4.33
C ALA A 328 5.90 10.97 3.08
N GLY A 329 6.95 10.61 2.33
CA GLY A 329 7.23 11.18 1.02
C GLY A 329 6.13 10.90 -0.01
N ARG A 330 5.53 9.71 0.00
CA ARG A 330 4.38 9.39 -0.85
C ARG A 330 3.16 10.23 -0.47
N LEU A 331 2.89 10.40 0.82
CA LEU A 331 1.81 11.27 1.30
C LEU A 331 2.04 12.73 0.91
N ARG A 332 3.30 13.19 0.96
CA ARG A 332 3.66 14.52 0.47
C ARG A 332 3.30 14.71 -1.00
N LEU A 333 3.60 13.75 -1.89
CA LEU A 333 3.25 13.82 -3.31
C LEU A 333 1.73 13.92 -3.51
N ILE A 334 0.97 13.05 -2.85
CA ILE A 334 -0.50 13.04 -2.92
C ILE A 334 -1.08 14.39 -2.46
N LEU A 335 -0.52 14.97 -1.40
CA LEU A 335 -0.94 16.27 -0.89
C LEU A 335 -0.53 17.44 -1.80
N GLU A 336 0.62 17.36 -2.46
CA GLU A 336 1.07 18.33 -3.45
C GLU A 336 0.20 18.30 -4.72
N GLU A 337 -0.33 17.13 -5.09
CA GLU A 337 -1.31 16.98 -6.18
C GLU A 337 -2.68 17.56 -5.81
N GLY A 338 -3.09 17.47 -4.54
CA GLY A 338 -4.28 18.14 -4.02
C GLY A 338 -5.62 17.55 -4.50
N LEU A 339 -5.62 16.29 -4.97
CA LEU A 339 -6.79 15.66 -5.60
C LEU A 339 -7.53 14.64 -4.74
N VAL A 340 -6.79 13.84 -3.97
CA VAL A 340 -7.36 12.67 -3.30
C VAL A 340 -8.45 13.04 -2.29
N GLU A 341 -8.20 14.01 -1.40
CA GLU A 341 -9.21 14.42 -0.41
C GLU A 341 -10.50 14.98 -1.07
N PRO A 342 -10.42 15.88 -2.07
CA PRO A 342 -11.62 16.33 -2.81
C PRO A 342 -12.37 15.22 -3.55
N LEU A 343 -11.67 14.31 -4.24
CA LEU A 343 -12.32 13.19 -4.95
C LEU A 343 -13.09 12.30 -3.98
N ASN A 344 -12.47 11.98 -2.85
CA ASN A 344 -13.08 11.21 -1.80
C ASN A 344 -14.35 11.90 -1.28
N ARG A 345 -14.30 13.21 -0.96
CA ARG A 345 -15.48 13.97 -0.56
C ARG A 345 -16.59 13.97 -1.62
N LEU A 346 -16.23 14.15 -2.90
CA LEU A 346 -17.19 14.11 -4.02
C LEU A 346 -17.91 12.75 -4.10
N PHE A 347 -17.18 11.66 -3.89
CA PHE A 347 -17.75 10.31 -3.88
C PHE A 347 -18.30 9.88 -2.51
N GLY A 348 -18.38 10.80 -1.54
CA GLY A 348 -18.98 10.55 -0.22
C GLY A 348 -18.15 9.64 0.67
N HIS A 349 -16.83 9.62 0.48
CA HIS A 349 -15.87 8.87 1.28
C HIS A 349 -14.94 9.86 1.98
N ASP A 350 -14.82 9.86 3.31
CA ASP A 350 -13.99 10.87 4.01
C ASP A 350 -12.62 10.31 4.39
N VAL A 351 -11.65 10.44 3.48
CA VAL A 351 -10.29 9.96 3.74
C VAL A 351 -9.44 11.01 4.45
N GLN A 352 -8.60 10.55 5.36
CA GLN A 352 -7.62 11.36 6.07
C GLN A 352 -6.21 10.94 5.67
N LEU A 353 -5.41 11.92 5.24
CA LEU A 353 -3.99 11.73 4.94
C LEU A 353 -3.16 12.15 6.15
N VAL A 354 -2.45 11.20 6.78
CA VAL A 354 -1.59 11.44 7.95
C VAL A 354 -0.15 11.62 7.49
N SER A 355 0.20 12.86 7.13
CA SER A 355 1.47 13.23 6.49
C SER A 355 2.69 12.98 7.38
N SER A 356 2.56 13.14 8.70
CA SER A 356 3.67 12.93 9.66
C SER A 356 4.06 11.46 9.85
N LEU A 357 3.11 10.55 9.70
CA LEU A 357 3.29 9.11 9.93
C LEU A 357 3.29 8.30 8.62
N GLY A 358 2.92 8.94 7.51
CA GLY A 358 3.00 8.36 6.17
C GLY A 358 1.95 7.28 5.92
N PHE A 359 0.69 7.52 6.28
CA PHE A 359 -0.39 6.58 5.95
C PHE A 359 -1.72 7.30 5.67
N ILE A 360 -2.63 6.57 5.03
CA ILE A 360 -3.99 6.99 4.67
C ILE A 360 -4.96 6.28 5.61
N GLN A 361 -5.93 7.01 6.16
CA GLN A 361 -7.09 6.45 6.86
C GLN A 361 -8.32 6.62 5.99
N GLU A 362 -9.03 5.53 5.77
CA GLU A 362 -10.27 5.44 5.02
C GLU A 362 -11.36 4.90 5.95
N PRO A 363 -12.60 5.40 5.89
CA PRO A 363 -13.73 4.77 6.56
C PRO A 363 -13.87 3.31 6.11
N TYR A 364 -14.26 2.42 7.01
CA TYR A 364 -14.58 1.06 6.60
C TYR A 364 -15.94 1.09 5.89
N VAL A 365 -16.01 0.46 4.72
CA VAL A 365 -17.27 0.32 3.98
C VAL A 365 -17.69 -1.14 4.13
N ASP A 366 -18.89 -1.36 4.68
CA ASP A 366 -19.48 -2.69 4.79
C ASP A 366 -20.02 -3.16 3.42
N GLY A 367 -20.11 -4.47 3.24
CA GLY A 367 -20.58 -5.11 2.02
C GLY A 367 -19.48 -5.73 1.16
N PRO A 368 -19.88 -6.47 0.10
CA PRO A 368 -18.94 -7.11 -0.80
C PRO A 368 -18.30 -6.11 -1.76
N THR A 369 -17.09 -6.42 -2.21
CA THR A 369 -16.55 -5.74 -3.41
C THR A 369 -17.42 -6.08 -4.63
N LEU A 370 -17.33 -5.28 -5.70
CA LEU A 370 -18.02 -5.58 -6.96
C LEU A 370 -17.58 -6.94 -7.52
N LYS A 371 -16.31 -7.32 -7.33
CA LYS A 371 -15.81 -8.66 -7.68
C LYS A 371 -16.57 -9.73 -6.93
N GLU A 372 -16.58 -9.67 -5.60
CA GLU A 372 -17.25 -10.66 -4.74
C GLU A 372 -18.75 -10.73 -5.03
N TYR A 373 -19.39 -9.57 -5.20
CA TYR A 373 -20.82 -9.46 -5.47
C TYR A 373 -21.22 -10.16 -6.77
N VAL A 374 -20.42 -10.00 -7.83
CA VAL A 374 -20.65 -10.60 -9.15
C VAL A 374 -20.21 -12.06 -9.20
N LEU A 375 -19.12 -12.44 -8.55
CA LEU A 375 -18.68 -13.84 -8.52
C LEU A 375 -19.64 -14.73 -7.71
N ALA A 376 -20.32 -14.17 -6.71
CA ALA A 376 -21.39 -14.88 -6.00
C ALA A 376 -22.60 -15.19 -6.90
N ASP A 377 -22.90 -14.32 -7.87
CA ASP A 377 -23.98 -14.50 -8.84
C ASP A 377 -23.71 -13.62 -10.10
N PRO A 378 -23.20 -14.23 -11.19
CA PRO A 378 -22.83 -13.53 -12.41
C PRO A 378 -23.95 -12.72 -13.06
N ASP A 379 -25.21 -13.03 -12.78
CA ASP A 379 -26.35 -12.30 -13.34
C ASP A 379 -26.51 -10.89 -12.78
N ARG A 380 -25.88 -10.61 -11.64
CA ARG A 380 -25.81 -9.29 -11.01
C ARG A 380 -24.97 -8.28 -11.79
N LEU A 381 -24.09 -8.72 -12.68
CA LEU A 381 -23.38 -7.82 -13.58
C LEU A 381 -24.34 -7.35 -14.68
N THR A 382 -25.20 -6.39 -14.35
CA THR A 382 -26.20 -5.80 -15.23
C THR A 382 -25.66 -4.58 -15.96
N PRO A 383 -26.33 -4.12 -17.03
CA PRO A 383 -26.00 -2.84 -17.65
C PRO A 383 -26.01 -1.66 -16.68
N ALA A 384 -26.92 -1.63 -15.70
CA ALA A 384 -26.99 -0.54 -14.72
C ALA A 384 -25.74 -0.52 -13.81
N ILE A 385 -25.35 -1.67 -13.27
CA ILE A 385 -24.11 -1.78 -12.47
C ILE A 385 -22.89 -1.32 -13.27
N TYR A 386 -22.76 -1.75 -14.53
CA TYR A 386 -21.62 -1.35 -15.36
C TYR A 386 -21.67 0.14 -15.73
N GLU A 387 -22.86 0.73 -15.89
CA GLU A 387 -23.01 2.18 -16.08
C GLU A 387 -22.41 2.99 -14.93
N LEU A 388 -22.46 2.49 -13.68
CA LEU A 388 -21.81 3.18 -12.56
C LEU A 388 -20.29 3.22 -12.69
N VAL A 389 -19.67 2.15 -13.18
CA VAL A 389 -18.22 2.12 -13.41
C VAL A 389 -17.84 3.19 -14.45
N LEU A 390 -18.58 3.25 -15.57
CA LEU A 390 -18.37 4.28 -16.59
C LEU A 390 -18.69 5.69 -16.08
N PHE A 391 -19.73 5.84 -15.26
CA PHE A 391 -20.08 7.11 -14.63
C PHE A 391 -18.93 7.65 -13.77
N HIS A 392 -18.26 6.80 -12.97
CA HIS A 392 -17.10 7.22 -12.19
C HIS A 392 -15.95 7.71 -13.09
N GLN A 393 -15.63 6.99 -14.18
CA GLN A 393 -14.62 7.46 -15.16
C GLN A 393 -14.99 8.82 -15.74
N LEU A 394 -16.25 9.01 -16.13
CA LEU A 394 -16.72 10.26 -16.70
C LEU A 394 -16.67 11.43 -15.72
N VAL A 395 -16.97 11.18 -14.45
CA VAL A 395 -16.80 12.18 -13.38
C VAL A 395 -15.33 12.56 -13.27
N CYS A 396 -14.41 11.58 -13.22
CA CYS A 396 -12.96 11.82 -13.20
C CYS A 396 -12.50 12.70 -14.38
N GLU A 397 -12.92 12.40 -15.62
CA GLU A 397 -12.63 13.24 -16.79
C GLU A 397 -13.14 14.68 -16.61
N HIS A 398 -14.35 14.85 -16.07
CA HIS A 398 -14.94 16.17 -15.87
C HIS A 398 -14.20 17.01 -14.83
N VAL A 399 -13.66 16.38 -13.78
CA VAL A 399 -12.86 17.07 -12.74
C VAL A 399 -11.37 17.13 -13.09
N GLY A 400 -10.97 16.60 -14.25
CA GLY A 400 -9.59 16.66 -14.73
C GLY A 400 -8.64 15.70 -14.01
N VAL A 401 -9.13 14.51 -13.69
CA VAL A 401 -8.39 13.45 -12.98
C VAL A 401 -8.33 12.20 -13.83
N GLU A 402 -7.18 11.55 -13.83
CA GLU A 402 -7.03 10.17 -14.30
C GLU A 402 -6.94 9.25 -13.09
N ASN A 403 -7.72 8.16 -13.11
CA ASN A 403 -7.44 7.01 -12.29
C ASN A 403 -7.18 5.81 -13.20
N GLY A 404 -5.96 5.28 -13.18
CA GLY A 404 -5.56 4.15 -14.04
C GLY A 404 -5.88 2.78 -13.45
N ASP A 405 -6.25 2.69 -12.18
CA ASP A 405 -6.41 1.42 -11.45
C ASP A 405 -7.87 0.93 -11.42
N TRP A 406 -8.38 0.55 -12.60
CA TRP A 406 -9.73 0.00 -12.74
C TRP A 406 -9.76 -1.49 -12.35
N HIS A 407 -9.99 -1.74 -11.07
CA HIS A 407 -10.16 -3.09 -10.49
C HIS A 407 -11.54 -3.21 -9.83
N ALA A 408 -12.24 -4.34 -9.98
CA ALA A 408 -13.56 -4.50 -9.36
C ALA A 408 -13.49 -4.51 -7.82
N ASP A 409 -12.34 -4.83 -7.23
CA ASP A 409 -12.14 -4.69 -5.78
C ASP A 409 -12.05 -3.24 -5.29
N ASN A 410 -11.87 -2.28 -6.19
CA ASN A 410 -11.89 -0.85 -5.84
C ASN A 410 -13.32 -0.28 -5.75
N PHE A 411 -14.35 -1.12 -5.92
CA PHE A 411 -15.75 -0.72 -5.79
C PHE A 411 -16.44 -1.56 -4.73
N MET A 412 -16.97 -0.91 -3.71
CA MET A 412 -17.85 -1.54 -2.72
C MET A 412 -19.30 -1.42 -3.19
N VAL A 413 -20.05 -2.53 -3.14
CA VAL A 413 -21.47 -2.53 -3.48
C VAL A 413 -22.27 -2.15 -2.24
N ASP A 414 -22.99 -1.04 -2.32
CA ASP A 414 -23.82 -0.53 -1.24
C ASP A 414 -25.30 -0.50 -1.69
N PRO A 415 -26.13 -1.43 -1.21
CA PRO A 415 -27.56 -1.47 -1.52
C PRO A 415 -28.36 -0.26 -1.00
N ASP A 416 -27.88 0.38 0.07
CA ASP A 416 -28.55 1.53 0.70
C ASP A 416 -28.17 2.85 0.01
N ARG A 417 -27.08 2.85 -0.78
CA ARG A 417 -26.68 3.96 -1.63
C ARG A 417 -27.48 3.97 -2.92
N ALA A 418 -28.19 5.08 -3.17
CA ALA A 418 -28.94 5.25 -4.41
C ALA A 418 -28.01 5.28 -5.64
N HIS A 419 -28.34 4.48 -6.66
CA HIS A 419 -27.67 4.55 -7.94
C HIS A 419 -28.16 5.80 -8.72
N PRO A 420 -27.26 6.72 -9.14
CA PRO A 420 -27.63 8.04 -9.68
C PRO A 420 -28.50 8.04 -10.94
N LEU A 421 -28.67 6.89 -11.60
CA LEU A 421 -29.35 6.77 -12.90
C LEU A 421 -30.44 5.70 -12.94
N ASP A 422 -30.62 4.92 -11.87
CA ASP A 422 -31.49 3.74 -11.80
C ASP A 422 -31.76 3.45 -10.32
N ASN A 423 -33.02 3.55 -9.87
CA ASN A 423 -33.34 3.39 -8.46
C ASN A 423 -33.43 1.92 -8.01
N ASP A 424 -33.43 0.98 -8.96
CA ASP A 424 -33.60 -0.45 -8.70
C ASP A 424 -32.25 -1.19 -8.63
N ALA A 425 -31.15 -0.51 -8.95
CA ALA A 425 -29.79 -1.02 -8.85
C ALA A 425 -29.08 -0.51 -7.58
N PRO A 426 -28.22 -1.33 -6.93
CA PRO A 426 -27.41 -0.85 -5.81
C PRO A 426 -26.38 0.19 -6.28
N GLY A 427 -25.99 1.07 -5.38
CA GLY A 427 -24.91 2.03 -5.58
C GLY A 427 -23.54 1.39 -5.50
N LEU A 428 -22.53 2.13 -5.97
CA LEU A 428 -21.12 1.78 -5.80
C LEU A 428 -20.40 2.89 -5.03
N ILE A 429 -19.50 2.49 -4.14
CA ILE A 429 -18.53 3.37 -3.49
C ILE A 429 -17.16 3.05 -4.06
N HIS A 430 -16.56 4.01 -4.77
CA HIS A 430 -15.20 3.87 -5.28
C HIS A 430 -14.20 4.17 -4.16
N ILE A 431 -13.46 3.13 -3.77
CA ILE A 431 -12.40 3.14 -2.76
C ILE A 431 -11.03 3.03 -3.44
N ASP A 432 -9.96 3.34 -2.71
CA ASP A 432 -8.57 3.27 -3.20
C ASP A 432 -8.25 4.20 -4.40
N TRP A 433 -8.15 5.49 -4.12
CA TRP A 433 -7.71 6.50 -5.07
C TRP A 433 -6.18 6.62 -5.19
N GLY A 434 -5.44 5.59 -4.78
CA GLY A 434 -3.97 5.63 -4.70
C GLY A 434 -3.24 5.80 -6.03
N ALA A 435 -3.92 5.58 -7.15
CA ALA A 435 -3.41 5.78 -8.51
C ALA A 435 -4.00 7.03 -9.21
N ALA A 436 -4.80 7.83 -8.49
CA ALA A 436 -5.36 9.05 -9.04
C ALA A 436 -4.26 10.10 -9.27
N ARG A 437 -4.28 10.78 -10.42
CA ARG A 437 -3.36 11.87 -10.75
C ARG A 437 -4.06 13.01 -11.50
N PRO A 438 -3.50 14.24 -11.47
CA PRO A 438 -4.02 15.32 -12.30
C PRO A 438 -3.81 14.98 -13.78
N LEU A 439 -4.81 15.25 -14.61
CA LEU A 439 -4.68 15.22 -16.07
C LEU A 439 -4.10 16.55 -16.57
N PRO A 440 -2.89 16.57 -17.14
CA PRO A 440 -2.34 17.73 -17.84
C PRO A 440 -3.21 18.11 -19.05
N ASP A 441 -3.19 19.38 -19.46
CA ASP A 441 -4.01 19.86 -20.59
C ASP A 441 -3.67 19.14 -21.90
N GLU A 442 -2.40 18.79 -22.10
CA GLU A 442 -1.91 18.02 -23.25
C GLU A 442 -2.47 16.58 -23.31
N GLU A 443 -2.93 16.03 -22.18
CA GLU A 443 -3.53 14.70 -22.10
C GLU A 443 -5.07 14.74 -22.18
N ARG A 444 -5.68 15.91 -22.35
CA ARG A 444 -7.15 16.10 -22.46
C ARG A 444 -7.62 16.16 -23.93
N THR A 445 -6.88 15.51 -24.83
CA THR A 445 -7.28 15.41 -26.24
C THR A 445 -8.44 14.42 -26.42
N PRO A 446 -9.25 14.55 -27.48
CA PRO A 446 -10.32 13.58 -27.76
C PRO A 446 -9.84 12.13 -27.80
N ASP A 447 -8.70 11.88 -28.46
CA ASP A 447 -8.11 10.53 -28.58
C ASP A 447 -7.67 9.97 -27.21
N ALA A 448 -7.10 10.82 -26.34
CA ALA A 448 -6.69 10.39 -25.00
C ALA A 448 -7.89 10.11 -24.09
N VAL A 449 -8.96 10.90 -24.21
CA VAL A 449 -10.24 10.66 -23.50
C VAL A 449 -10.86 9.33 -23.96
N GLU A 450 -10.87 9.06 -25.27
CA GLU A 450 -11.35 7.79 -25.81
C GLU A 450 -10.49 6.61 -25.33
N ALA A 451 -9.17 6.77 -25.32
CA ALA A 451 -8.26 5.75 -24.82
C ALA A 451 -8.50 5.42 -23.34
N ARG A 452 -8.67 6.43 -22.47
CA ARG A 452 -8.99 6.22 -21.04
C ARG A 452 -10.37 5.60 -20.84
N MET A 453 -11.36 5.98 -21.65
CA MET A 453 -12.66 5.30 -21.65
C MET A 453 -12.49 3.81 -21.94
N HIS A 454 -11.69 3.44 -22.94
CA HIS A 454 -11.40 2.05 -23.24
C HIS A 454 -10.57 1.33 -22.17
N GLN A 455 -9.72 2.03 -21.41
CA GLN A 455 -8.99 1.43 -20.30
C GLN A 455 -9.93 0.89 -19.21
N VAL A 456 -11.10 1.49 -19.00
CA VAL A 456 -12.10 0.98 -18.03
C VAL A 456 -12.51 -0.47 -18.34
N LYS A 457 -12.46 -0.89 -19.62
CA LYS A 457 -12.72 -2.27 -20.03
C LYS A 457 -11.82 -3.30 -19.33
N ASN A 458 -10.63 -2.87 -18.87
CA ASN A 458 -9.69 -3.73 -18.16
C ASN A 458 -10.21 -4.21 -16.80
N ILE A 459 -11.26 -3.58 -16.24
CA ILE A 459 -11.94 -4.09 -15.04
C ILE A 459 -12.37 -5.55 -15.19
N ALA A 460 -12.63 -6.01 -16.42
CA ALA A 460 -12.96 -7.40 -16.72
C ALA A 460 -11.90 -8.41 -16.24
N TYR A 461 -10.61 -8.02 -16.21
CA TYR A 461 -9.54 -8.92 -15.80
C TYR A 461 -9.52 -9.17 -14.28
N SER A 462 -10.16 -8.30 -13.50
CA SER A 462 -10.19 -8.45 -12.03
C SER A 462 -11.09 -9.59 -11.54
N TYR A 463 -12.03 -10.07 -12.36
CA TYR A 463 -12.97 -11.11 -11.94
C TYR A 463 -12.37 -12.51 -11.88
N GLU A 464 -11.24 -12.77 -12.56
CA GLU A 464 -10.60 -14.10 -12.61
C GLU A 464 -11.52 -15.25 -13.11
N ASP A 465 -12.66 -14.89 -13.73
CA ASP A 465 -13.62 -15.78 -14.38
C ASP A 465 -13.83 -15.31 -15.82
N GLU A 466 -13.56 -16.20 -16.80
CA GLU A 466 -13.58 -15.83 -18.22
C GLU A 466 -14.99 -15.49 -18.74
N ALA A 467 -16.03 -16.12 -18.19
CA ALA A 467 -17.40 -15.86 -18.60
C ALA A 467 -17.86 -14.49 -18.09
N VAL A 468 -17.56 -14.18 -16.83
CA VAL A 468 -17.82 -12.86 -16.23
C VAL A 468 -17.01 -11.78 -16.93
N ALA A 469 -15.72 -12.01 -17.19
CA ALA A 469 -14.85 -11.09 -17.91
C ALA A 469 -15.39 -10.80 -19.32
N THR A 470 -15.85 -11.83 -20.04
CA THR A 470 -16.46 -11.68 -21.37
C THR A 470 -17.74 -10.84 -21.31
N ARG A 471 -18.63 -11.12 -20.34
CA ARG A 471 -19.85 -10.33 -20.12
C ARG A 471 -19.52 -8.86 -19.81
N SER A 472 -18.55 -8.61 -18.93
CA SER A 472 -18.06 -7.26 -18.58
C SER A 472 -17.59 -6.50 -19.83
N ARG A 473 -16.77 -7.15 -20.68
CA ARG A 473 -16.29 -6.55 -21.94
C ARG A 473 -17.43 -6.27 -22.92
N MET A 474 -18.40 -7.18 -23.04
CA MET A 474 -19.58 -6.97 -23.90
C MET A 474 -20.45 -5.81 -23.41
N LEU A 475 -20.66 -5.69 -22.09
CA LEU A 475 -21.40 -4.57 -21.51
C LEU A 475 -20.72 -3.24 -21.80
N HIS A 476 -19.39 -3.18 -21.64
CA HIS A 476 -18.60 -2.00 -22.01
C HIS A 476 -18.82 -1.60 -23.47
N ASP A 477 -18.59 -2.53 -24.40
CA ASP A 477 -18.67 -2.27 -25.84
C ASP A 477 -20.08 -1.84 -26.25
N ASN A 478 -21.12 -2.48 -25.69
CA ASN A 478 -22.52 -2.13 -25.95
C ASN A 478 -22.89 -0.74 -25.41
N LEU A 479 -22.36 -0.36 -24.24
CA LEU A 479 -22.65 0.93 -23.62
C LEU A 479 -21.95 2.07 -24.36
N VAL A 480 -20.65 1.93 -24.63
CA VAL A 480 -19.85 2.97 -25.29
C VAL A 480 -20.29 3.18 -26.74
N SER A 481 -20.80 2.14 -27.40
CA SER A 481 -21.35 2.25 -28.76
C SER A 481 -22.77 2.81 -28.85
N ASP A 482 -23.47 3.08 -27.73
CA ASP A 482 -24.79 3.72 -27.69
C ASP A 482 -24.66 5.24 -27.42
N PRO A 483 -24.80 6.11 -28.45
CA PRO A 483 -24.59 7.55 -28.28
C PRO A 483 -25.64 8.20 -27.39
N ALA A 484 -26.87 7.68 -27.37
CA ALA A 484 -27.94 8.24 -26.57
C ALA A 484 -27.67 7.97 -25.08
N ARG A 485 -27.25 6.74 -24.75
CA ARG A 485 -26.91 6.32 -23.39
C ARG A 485 -25.66 7.04 -22.87
N MET A 486 -24.59 7.11 -23.66
CA MET A 486 -23.38 7.87 -23.30
C MET A 486 -23.68 9.36 -23.11
N LYS A 487 -24.53 9.97 -23.94
CA LYS A 487 -24.95 11.36 -23.75
C LYS A 487 -25.70 11.59 -22.42
N ARG A 488 -26.51 10.64 -21.96
CA ARG A 488 -27.13 10.71 -20.62
C ARG A 488 -26.09 10.59 -19.52
N LEU A 489 -25.19 9.62 -19.62
CA LEU A 489 -24.12 9.39 -18.64
C LEU A 489 -23.23 10.63 -18.48
N HIS A 490 -22.76 11.21 -19.59
CA HIS A 490 -21.99 12.46 -19.57
C HIS A 490 -22.73 13.61 -18.89
N ARG A 491 -24.04 13.76 -19.15
CA ARG A 491 -24.82 14.82 -18.52
C ARG A 491 -24.89 14.64 -17.00
N ALA A 492 -25.13 13.41 -16.56
CA ALA A 492 -25.19 13.10 -15.13
C ALA A 492 -23.82 13.25 -14.47
N ALA A 493 -22.76 12.73 -15.08
CA ALA A 493 -21.40 12.86 -14.59
C ALA A 493 -20.98 14.33 -14.48
N ARG A 494 -21.31 15.17 -15.47
CA ARG A 494 -21.06 16.62 -15.41
C ARG A 494 -21.85 17.31 -14.29
N ALA A 495 -23.11 16.93 -14.09
CA ALA A 495 -23.92 17.50 -13.02
C ALA A 495 -23.35 17.14 -11.64
N PHE A 496 -22.94 15.88 -11.47
CA PHE A 496 -22.29 15.39 -10.26
C PHE A 496 -20.93 16.07 -10.03
N ALA A 497 -20.09 16.14 -11.07
CA ALA A 497 -18.80 16.82 -11.03
C ALA A 497 -18.89 18.32 -10.71
N ALA A 498 -20.02 18.99 -11.01
CA ALA A 498 -20.20 20.39 -10.63
C ALA A 498 -20.21 20.61 -9.10
N GLU A 499 -20.49 19.56 -8.31
CA GLU A 499 -20.38 19.59 -6.85
C GLU A 499 -18.91 19.61 -6.38
N PHE A 500 -17.98 19.14 -7.22
CA PHE A 500 -16.54 19.16 -6.95
C PHE A 500 -16.00 20.58 -6.87
N ASP A 501 -16.34 21.45 -7.83
CA ASP A 501 -15.89 22.85 -7.87
C ASP A 501 -16.36 23.64 -6.65
N ALA A 502 -17.55 23.33 -6.13
CA ALA A 502 -18.09 23.93 -4.90
C ALA A 502 -17.35 23.48 -3.64
N SER A 503 -16.59 22.38 -3.68
CA SER A 503 -15.81 21.86 -2.55
C SER A 503 -14.39 22.46 -2.43
N PHE A 504 -13.97 23.24 -3.45
CA PHE A 504 -12.71 23.99 -3.50
C PHE A 504 -12.89 25.51 -3.24
N ALA A 505 -14.11 26.04 -3.37
CA ALA A 505 -14.48 27.42 -3.06
C ALA A 505 -14.78 27.59 -1.56
#